data_AF-A0A7J3Z9G0-F1
#
_entry.id   AF-A0A7J3Z9G0-F1
#
_cell.length_a   1.000
_cell.length_b   1.000
_cell.length_c   1.000
_cell.angle_alpha   90.00
_cell.angle_beta   90.00
_cell.angle_gamma   90.00
#
_symmetry.space_group_name_H-M   'P 1'
#
loop_
_entity.id
_entity.type
_entity.pdbx_description
1 polymer ?
#
loop_
_entity_poly.entity_id
_entity_poly.type
_entity_poly.pdbx_seq_one_letter_code
_entity_poly.pdbx_strand_id
1 'polypeptide(L)'
;MIDDEVMAVILAIMVVAGVVGYASILRESWVGEGFSAIGILGPEKRIGDYPREVVAGQSFRLWVFVANYEGRIMYYSVIVKLGNESSIPNSTAPSIADEIKRVELILPSGGNATLPIDLNITRVGRVLLIFELWYYTSDSLDLHYSGKWAHLWLNVTGVPRG
;
A
#
# COMPACT_ATOMS: atom_id res chain seq x y z
N MET A 1 -1.79 49.73 -37.47
CA MET A 1 -2.20 50.04 -36.09
C MET A 1 -2.97 48.82 -35.61
N ILE A 2 -2.53 48.20 -34.51
CA ILE A 2 -3.31 47.13 -33.87
C ILE A 2 -4.40 47.85 -33.08
N ASP A 3 -5.64 47.39 -33.24
CA ASP A 3 -6.81 47.96 -32.56
C ASP A 3 -6.76 47.71 -31.05
N ASP A 4 -7.31 48.61 -30.25
CA ASP A 4 -7.26 48.52 -28.79
C ASP A 4 -8.00 47.26 -28.29
N GLU A 5 -9.07 46.88 -28.97
CA GLU A 5 -9.82 45.64 -28.74
C GLU A 5 -8.95 44.39 -28.98
N VAL A 6 -8.13 44.41 -30.03
CA VAL A 6 -7.22 43.30 -30.35
C VAL A 6 -6.12 43.21 -29.30
N MET A 7 -5.60 44.34 -28.83
CA MET A 7 -4.60 44.38 -27.77
C MET A 7 -5.17 43.87 -26.43
N ALA A 8 -6.41 44.21 -26.09
CA ALA A 8 -7.09 43.73 -24.89
C ALA A 8 -7.27 42.20 -24.90
N VAL A 9 -7.66 41.64 -26.05
CA VAL A 9 -7.81 40.17 -26.21
C VAL A 9 -6.46 39.46 -26.07
N ILE A 10 -5.39 40.00 -26.69
CA ILE A 10 -4.04 39.42 -26.57
C ILE A 10 -3.57 39.45 -25.11
N LEU A 11 -3.78 40.55 -24.39
CA LEU A 11 -3.42 40.66 -22.98
C LEU A 11 -4.17 39.64 -22.12
N ALA A 12 -5.47 39.47 -22.34
CA ALA A 12 -6.27 38.49 -21.60
C ALA A 12 -5.77 37.06 -21.83
N ILE A 13 -5.44 36.69 -23.08
CA ILE A 13 -4.88 35.37 -23.41
C ILE A 13 -3.53 35.17 -22.72
N MET A 14 -2.65 36.19 -22.71
CA MET A 14 -1.35 36.12 -22.03
C MET A 14 -1.48 35.92 -20.53
N VAL A 15 -2.42 36.61 -19.88
CA VAL A 15 -2.69 36.43 -18.44
C VAL A 15 -3.20 35.01 -18.16
N VAL A 16 -4.16 34.52 -18.94
CA VAL A 16 -4.69 33.16 -18.77
C VAL A 16 -3.61 32.11 -19.00
N ALA A 17 -2.81 32.24 -20.06
CA ALA A 17 -1.71 31.35 -20.36
C ALA A 17 -0.64 31.38 -19.24
N GLY A 18 -0.33 32.56 -18.71
CA GLY A 18 0.59 32.72 -17.58
C GLY A 18 0.08 32.04 -16.31
N VAL A 19 -1.21 32.22 -15.97
CA VAL A 19 -1.84 31.57 -14.81
C VAL A 19 -1.87 30.05 -14.96
N VAL A 20 -2.28 29.54 -16.12
CA VAL A 20 -2.34 28.08 -16.37
C VAL A 20 -0.95 27.46 -16.39
N GLY A 21 0.02 28.12 -17.02
CA GLY A 21 1.41 27.68 -17.05
C GLY A 21 2.03 27.64 -15.67
N TYR A 22 1.85 28.70 -14.89
CA TYR A 22 2.35 28.77 -13.51
C TYR A 22 1.68 27.74 -12.60
N ALA A 23 0.36 27.57 -12.69
CA ALA A 23 -0.36 26.56 -11.92
C ALA A 23 0.10 25.13 -12.24
N SER A 24 0.44 24.85 -13.51
CA SER A 24 0.95 23.52 -13.92
C SER A 24 2.31 23.23 -13.30
N ILE A 25 3.22 24.21 -13.28
CA ILE A 25 4.56 24.08 -12.66
C ILE A 25 4.46 23.86 -11.15
N LEU A 26 3.58 24.62 -10.48
CA LEU A 26 3.35 24.46 -9.05
C LEU A 26 2.77 23.09 -8.70
N ARG A 27 1.94 22.51 -9.58
CA ARG A 27 1.32 21.20 -9.34
C ARG A 27 2.32 20.04 -9.36
N GLU A 28 3.36 20.13 -10.18
CA GLU A 28 4.46 19.15 -10.22
C GLU A 28 5.41 19.31 -9.03
N SER A 29 5.58 20.54 -8.53
CA SER A 29 6.45 20.83 -7.39
C SER A 29 5.75 20.71 -6.02
N TRP A 30 4.42 20.52 -5.99
CA TRP A 30 3.62 20.20 -4.81
C TRP A 30 3.49 18.70 -4.52
N VAL A 31 4.44 17.89 -4.98
CA VAL A 31 4.58 16.53 -4.46
C VAL A 31 5.34 16.66 -3.14
N GLY A 32 4.61 16.76 -2.03
CA GLY A 32 5.20 16.51 -0.70
C GLY A 32 5.96 15.18 -0.69
N GLU A 33 6.84 14.95 0.28
CA GLU A 33 7.68 13.74 0.33
C GLU A 33 6.88 12.49 -0.11
N GLY A 34 7.36 11.84 -1.18
CA GLY A 34 6.68 10.71 -1.77
C GLY A 34 6.46 9.63 -0.72
N PHE A 35 5.30 8.96 -0.78
CA PHE A 35 4.99 7.93 0.19
C PHE A 35 4.29 6.72 -0.42
N SER A 36 4.58 5.58 0.18
CA SER A 36 3.90 4.32 -0.07
C SER A 36 2.96 4.02 1.11
N ALA A 37 1.80 3.46 0.82
CA ALA A 37 0.83 3.07 1.84
C ALA A 37 0.44 1.59 1.70
N ILE A 38 0.25 0.93 2.86
CA ILE A 38 -0.29 -0.42 2.97
C ILE A 38 -1.43 -0.42 3.98
N GLY A 39 -2.48 -1.20 3.71
CA GLY A 39 -3.60 -1.40 4.64
C GLY A 39 -4.13 -2.83 4.55
N ILE A 40 -4.55 -3.38 5.68
CA ILE A 40 -5.29 -4.64 5.74
C ILE A 40 -6.77 -4.28 5.72
N LEU A 41 -7.54 -5.03 4.95
CA LEU A 41 -8.98 -4.89 4.83
C LEU A 41 -9.64 -6.24 5.13
N GLY A 42 -10.78 -6.18 5.81
CA GLY A 42 -11.60 -7.34 6.11
C GLY A 42 -12.24 -7.95 4.86
N PRO A 43 -13.03 -9.03 5.02
CA PRO A 43 -13.60 -9.79 3.90
C PRO A 43 -14.40 -8.95 2.89
N GLU A 44 -15.05 -7.87 3.35
CA GLU A 44 -15.84 -6.94 2.53
C GLU A 44 -15.02 -5.81 1.87
N LYS A 45 -13.68 -5.91 1.85
CA LYS A 45 -12.75 -4.87 1.34
C LYS A 45 -12.88 -3.53 2.07
N ARG A 46 -13.20 -3.58 3.37
CA ARG A 46 -13.32 -2.41 4.23
C ARG A 46 -12.39 -2.53 5.43
N ILE A 47 -12.01 -1.39 5.99
CA ILE A 47 -11.28 -1.37 7.26
C ILE A 47 -12.26 -1.79 8.35
N GLY A 48 -11.91 -2.84 9.10
CA GLY A 48 -12.78 -3.43 10.11
C GLY A 48 -13.33 -4.79 9.70
N ASP A 49 -14.22 -5.32 10.54
CA ASP A 49 -14.86 -6.64 10.37
C ASP A 49 -13.86 -7.78 10.10
N TYR A 50 -12.68 -7.66 10.70
CA TYR A 50 -11.67 -8.70 10.62
C TYR A 50 -12.14 -9.96 11.36
N PRO A 51 -11.87 -11.17 10.82
CA PRO A 51 -12.18 -12.40 11.51
C PRO A 51 -11.42 -12.43 12.84
N ARG A 52 -12.12 -12.57 13.96
CA ARG A 52 -11.49 -12.71 15.28
C ARG A 52 -11.03 -14.13 15.55
N GLU A 53 -11.76 -15.09 14.97
CA GLU A 53 -11.52 -16.52 15.11
C GLU A 53 -11.44 -17.16 13.72
N VAL A 54 -10.44 -18.01 13.52
CA VAL A 54 -10.25 -18.78 12.30
C VAL A 54 -9.98 -20.24 12.67
N VAL A 55 -10.50 -21.17 11.89
CA VAL A 55 -10.30 -22.61 12.16
C VAL A 55 -8.96 -23.06 11.57
N ALA A 56 -8.18 -23.78 12.37
CA ALA A 56 -6.90 -24.32 11.92
C ALA A 56 -7.06 -25.19 10.67
N GLY A 57 -6.27 -24.93 9.64
CA GLY A 57 -6.32 -25.66 8.37
C GLY A 57 -7.39 -25.17 7.39
N GLN A 58 -8.31 -24.30 7.81
CA GLN A 58 -9.32 -23.71 6.94
C GLN A 58 -8.80 -22.43 6.29
N SER A 59 -8.99 -22.31 4.98
CA SER A 59 -8.65 -21.08 4.28
C SER A 59 -9.62 -19.95 4.61
N PHE A 60 -9.08 -18.76 4.84
CA PHE A 60 -9.83 -17.51 4.98
C PHE A 60 -9.18 -16.42 4.14
N ARG A 61 -9.96 -15.40 3.80
CA ARG A 61 -9.53 -14.31 2.92
C ARG A 61 -9.46 -12.99 3.66
N LEU A 62 -8.35 -12.30 3.48
CA LEU A 62 -8.21 -10.88 3.76
C LEU A 62 -7.92 -10.15 2.45
N TRP A 63 -8.04 -8.83 2.46
CA TRP A 63 -7.62 -8.00 1.33
C TRP A 63 -6.50 -7.07 1.78
N VAL A 64 -5.54 -6.83 0.91
CA VAL A 64 -4.46 -5.87 1.16
C VAL A 64 -4.59 -4.74 0.16
N PHE A 65 -4.67 -3.52 0.69
CA PHE A 65 -4.60 -2.29 -0.06
C PHE A 65 -3.15 -1.81 -0.12
N VAL A 66 -2.68 -1.43 -1.31
CA VAL A 66 -1.38 -0.80 -1.52
C VAL A 66 -1.60 0.44 -2.39
N ALA A 67 -0.97 1.55 -2.03
CA ALA A 67 -0.97 2.78 -2.84
C ALA A 67 0.42 3.36 -2.99
N ASN A 68 0.66 3.94 -4.16
CA ASN A 68 1.91 4.54 -4.57
C ASN A 68 1.73 6.05 -4.78
N TYR A 69 2.38 6.86 -3.96
CA TYR A 69 2.52 8.30 -4.15
C TYR A 69 4.00 8.72 -4.16
N GLU A 70 4.90 7.84 -4.59
CA GLU A 70 6.36 8.06 -4.65
C GLU A 70 6.80 8.99 -5.79
N GLY A 71 5.87 9.50 -6.60
CA GLY A 71 6.18 10.31 -7.78
C GLY A 71 6.67 9.51 -9.00
N ARG A 72 6.83 8.19 -8.87
CA ARG A 72 7.33 7.28 -9.92
C ARG A 72 6.62 5.92 -9.90
N ILE A 73 6.82 5.11 -10.93
CA ILE A 73 6.36 3.72 -10.93
C ILE A 73 7.15 2.91 -9.89
N MET A 74 6.46 2.07 -9.13
CA MET A 74 7.05 1.26 -8.08
C MET A 74 6.66 -0.20 -8.23
N TYR A 75 7.63 -1.09 -8.02
CA TYR A 75 7.41 -2.53 -7.98
C TYR A 75 7.43 -2.99 -6.53
N TYR A 76 6.26 -3.30 -5.99
CA TYR A 76 6.07 -3.69 -4.60
C TYR A 76 5.99 -5.20 -4.43
N SER A 77 6.41 -5.64 -3.24
CA SER A 77 6.16 -6.98 -2.70
C SER A 77 5.52 -6.86 -1.34
N VAL A 78 4.33 -7.42 -1.17
CA VAL A 78 3.67 -7.57 0.13
C VAL A 78 4.06 -8.94 0.67
N ILE A 79 4.83 -8.94 1.75
CA ILE A 79 5.27 -10.15 2.45
C ILE A 79 4.40 -10.34 3.68
N VAL A 80 3.73 -11.48 3.75
CA VAL A 80 2.89 -11.87 4.88
C VAL A 80 3.64 -12.86 5.75
N LYS A 81 3.74 -12.56 7.05
CA LYS A 81 4.44 -13.37 8.04
C LYS A 81 3.53 -13.79 9.17
N LEU A 82 3.82 -14.96 9.75
CA LEU A 82 3.10 -15.49 10.90
C LEU A 82 3.98 -15.46 12.14
N GLY A 83 3.64 -14.58 13.08
CA GLY A 83 4.45 -14.26 14.25
C GLY A 83 3.70 -14.31 15.58
N ASN A 84 4.29 -13.66 16.58
CA ASN A 84 3.79 -13.51 17.94
C ASN A 84 4.16 -12.12 18.51
N GLU A 85 4.00 -11.92 19.82
CA GLU A 85 4.24 -10.62 20.48
C GLU A 85 5.70 -10.13 20.33
N SER A 86 6.65 -11.05 20.19
CA SER A 86 8.09 -10.73 20.07
C SER A 86 8.54 -10.49 18.62
N SER A 87 7.66 -10.65 17.63
CA SER A 87 8.00 -10.53 16.22
C SER A 87 7.38 -9.29 15.55
N ILE A 88 6.93 -8.30 16.31
CA ILE A 88 6.37 -7.07 15.76
C ILE A 88 7.48 -6.29 15.03
N PRO A 89 7.35 -6.00 13.73
CA PRO A 89 8.33 -5.20 13.00
C PRO A 89 8.28 -3.73 13.45
N ASN A 90 9.28 -2.96 13.03
CA ASN A 90 9.28 -1.51 13.22
C ASN A 90 9.57 -0.80 11.89
N SER A 91 9.78 0.53 11.93
CA SER A 91 10.01 1.32 10.72
C SER A 91 11.38 1.12 10.07
N THR A 92 12.34 0.48 10.74
CA THR A 92 13.72 0.31 10.27
C THR A 92 14.11 -1.16 10.07
N ALA A 93 13.45 -2.09 10.74
CA ALA A 93 13.72 -3.51 10.70
C ALA A 93 12.43 -4.31 10.45
N PRO A 94 12.45 -5.26 9.50
CA PRO A 94 11.33 -6.17 9.28
C PRO A 94 11.23 -7.17 10.42
N SER A 95 10.12 -7.90 10.44
CA SER A 95 9.85 -8.97 11.39
C SER A 95 10.78 -10.14 11.17
N ILE A 96 11.20 -10.74 12.28
CA ILE A 96 11.95 -12.00 12.33
C ILE A 96 11.08 -13.24 12.09
N ALA A 97 9.75 -13.06 11.96
CA ALA A 97 8.82 -14.17 11.76
C ALA A 97 8.92 -14.79 10.36
N ASP A 98 8.44 -16.02 10.25
CA ASP A 98 8.47 -16.79 9.00
C ASP A 98 7.48 -16.21 7.98
N GLU A 99 7.94 -16.09 6.73
CA GLU A 99 7.12 -15.76 5.58
C GLU A 99 6.17 -16.92 5.25
N ILE A 100 4.88 -16.62 5.14
CA ILE A 100 3.84 -17.59 4.77
C ILE A 100 3.22 -17.29 3.40
N LYS A 101 3.35 -16.06 2.91
CA LYS A 101 2.83 -15.65 1.61
C LYS A 101 3.57 -14.42 1.10
N ARG A 102 3.71 -14.32 -0.22
CA ARG A 102 4.19 -13.12 -0.91
C ARG A 102 3.30 -12.83 -2.10
N VAL A 103 3.01 -11.56 -2.31
CA VAL A 103 2.27 -11.07 -3.48
C VAL A 103 2.95 -9.82 -4.00
N GLU A 104 3.13 -9.76 -5.31
CA GLU A 104 3.86 -8.69 -5.95
C GLU A 104 2.94 -7.91 -6.90
N LEU A 105 3.20 -6.61 -7.03
CA LEU A 105 2.43 -5.73 -7.90
C LEU A 105 3.26 -4.53 -8.35
N ILE A 106 2.96 -4.04 -9.55
CA ILE A 106 3.55 -2.82 -10.09
C ILE A 106 2.47 -1.74 -10.07
N LEU A 107 2.77 -0.58 -9.50
CA LEU A 107 1.85 0.54 -9.41
C LEU A 107 2.46 1.80 -10.04
N PRO A 108 1.75 2.49 -10.96
CA PRO A 108 2.15 3.82 -11.40
C PRO A 108 2.03 4.84 -10.25
N SER A 109 2.67 5.99 -10.42
CA SER A 109 2.54 7.12 -9.47
C SER A 109 1.08 7.56 -9.35
N GLY A 110 0.61 7.76 -8.12
CA GLY A 110 -0.78 8.05 -7.79
C GLY A 110 -1.72 6.84 -7.85
N GLY A 111 -1.22 5.66 -8.25
CA GLY A 111 -1.99 4.43 -8.39
C GLY A 111 -2.22 3.71 -7.06
N ASN A 112 -3.28 2.90 -7.01
CA ASN A 112 -3.54 1.99 -5.91
C ASN A 112 -4.09 0.65 -6.42
N ALA A 113 -3.98 -0.38 -5.59
CA ALA A 113 -4.58 -1.68 -5.85
C ALA A 113 -5.05 -2.32 -4.54
N THR A 114 -6.07 -3.18 -4.66
CA THR A 114 -6.55 -4.02 -3.56
C THR A 114 -6.49 -5.48 -4.01
N LEU A 115 -5.70 -6.29 -3.33
CA LEU A 115 -5.41 -7.68 -3.70
C LEU A 115 -5.98 -8.65 -2.66
N PRO A 116 -6.60 -9.77 -3.08
CA PRO A 116 -7.04 -10.79 -2.16
C PRO A 116 -5.86 -11.62 -1.67
N ILE A 117 -5.82 -11.90 -0.37
CA ILE A 117 -4.83 -12.77 0.26
C ILE A 117 -5.58 -13.93 0.91
N ASP A 118 -5.51 -15.09 0.26
CA ASP A 118 -6.02 -16.34 0.81
C ASP A 118 -4.94 -16.97 1.70
N LEU A 119 -5.28 -17.11 2.99
CA LEU A 119 -4.40 -17.60 4.05
C LEU A 119 -4.93 -18.91 4.61
N ASN A 120 -4.01 -19.79 5.00
CA ASN A 120 -4.31 -21.00 5.74
C ASN A 120 -3.31 -21.12 6.89
N ILE A 121 -3.80 -21.09 8.13
CA ILE A 121 -2.96 -21.19 9.33
C ILE A 121 -3.28 -22.52 10.02
N THR A 122 -2.26 -23.34 10.25
CA THR A 122 -2.40 -24.64 10.91
C THR A 122 -2.07 -24.58 12.41
N ARG A 123 -1.32 -23.55 12.84
CA ARG A 123 -0.92 -23.37 14.24
C ARG A 123 -2.09 -22.83 15.07
N VAL A 124 -2.60 -23.65 15.97
CA VAL A 124 -3.67 -23.29 16.93
C VAL A 124 -3.14 -22.31 17.99
N GLY A 125 -4.00 -21.40 18.43
CA GLY A 125 -3.72 -20.40 19.47
C GLY A 125 -3.74 -18.96 18.95
N ARG A 126 -3.35 -18.03 19.82
CA ARG A 126 -3.24 -16.62 19.48
C ARG A 126 -2.00 -16.39 18.60
N VAL A 127 -2.20 -15.84 17.41
CA VAL A 127 -1.13 -15.55 16.44
C VAL A 127 -1.18 -14.10 15.99
N LEU A 128 -0.01 -13.59 15.59
CA LEU A 128 0.12 -12.26 14.98
C LEU A 128 0.34 -12.44 13.48
N LEU A 129 -0.60 -11.96 12.67
CA LEU A 129 -0.45 -11.90 11.22
C LEU A 129 0.14 -10.55 10.85
N ILE A 130 1.27 -10.55 10.14
CA ILE A 130 2.03 -9.33 9.82
C ILE A 130 2.10 -9.19 8.31
N PHE A 131 1.81 -7.99 7.81
CA PHE A 131 1.92 -7.63 6.40
C PHE A 131 2.96 -6.53 6.27
N GLU A 132 4.06 -6.84 5.60
CA GLU A 132 5.14 -5.90 5.36
C GLU A 132 5.12 -5.47 3.91
N LEU A 133 5.28 -4.18 3.67
CA LEU A 133 5.48 -3.65 2.34
C LEU A 133 6.97 -3.56 2.05
N TRP A 134 7.37 -4.15 0.94
CA TRP A 134 8.71 -4.11 0.38
C TRP A 134 8.64 -3.59 -1.04
N TYR A 135 9.76 -3.12 -1.58
CA TYR A 135 9.85 -2.67 -2.95
C TYR A 135 11.16 -3.10 -3.58
N TYR A 136 11.14 -3.29 -4.89
CA TYR A 136 12.33 -3.56 -5.69
C TYR A 136 12.96 -2.26 -6.16
N THR A 137 14.28 -2.15 -6.04
CA THR A 137 15.03 -1.04 -6.65
C THR A 137 15.15 -1.26 -8.16
N SER A 138 14.95 -0.20 -8.94
CA SER A 138 14.91 -0.27 -10.40
C SER A 138 16.23 -0.70 -11.05
N ASP A 139 17.36 -0.44 -10.39
CA ASP A 139 18.69 -0.67 -10.97
C ASP A 139 19.21 -2.09 -10.71
N SER A 140 18.99 -2.63 -9.51
CA SER A 140 19.56 -3.92 -9.07
C SER A 140 18.53 -5.03 -8.87
N LEU A 141 17.23 -4.72 -8.89
CA LEU A 141 16.16 -5.64 -8.47
C LEU A 141 16.38 -6.20 -7.05
N ASP A 142 17.09 -5.45 -6.20
CA ASP A 142 17.20 -5.77 -4.79
C ASP A 142 15.89 -5.42 -4.07
N LEU A 143 15.50 -6.30 -3.16
CA LEU A 143 14.29 -6.14 -2.37
C LEU A 143 14.59 -5.36 -1.09
N HIS A 144 13.93 -4.21 -0.91
CA HIS A 144 14.11 -3.32 0.23
C HIS A 144 12.85 -3.22 1.08
N TYR A 145 13.04 -3.23 2.40
CA TYR A 145 11.95 -3.04 3.35
C TYR A 145 11.55 -1.58 3.38
N SER A 146 10.27 -1.29 3.19
CA SER A 146 9.78 0.10 3.15
C SER A 146 9.63 0.74 4.54
N GLY A 147 9.73 -0.03 5.62
CA GLY A 147 9.36 0.43 6.96
C GLY A 147 7.84 0.54 7.18
N LYS A 148 7.02 0.24 6.16
CA LYS A 148 5.55 0.26 6.25
C LYS A 148 5.04 -1.16 6.44
N TRP A 149 4.17 -1.32 7.43
CA TRP A 149 3.60 -2.60 7.79
C TRP A 149 2.24 -2.41 8.46
N ALA A 150 1.46 -3.48 8.45
CA ALA A 150 0.21 -3.59 9.18
C ALA A 150 0.15 -4.97 9.84
N HIS A 151 -0.62 -5.11 10.91
CA HIS A 151 -0.76 -6.39 11.60
C HIS A 151 -2.18 -6.63 12.09
N LEU A 152 -2.48 -7.90 12.35
CA LEU A 152 -3.75 -8.34 12.89
C LEU A 152 -3.53 -9.47 13.90
N TRP A 153 -4.14 -9.34 15.08
CA TRP A 153 -4.23 -10.42 16.04
C TRP A 153 -5.39 -11.35 15.67
N LEU A 154 -5.11 -12.64 15.61
CA LEU A 154 -6.08 -13.69 15.29
C LEU A 154 -6.05 -14.76 16.37
N ASN A 155 -7.21 -15.33 16.68
CA ASN A 155 -7.29 -16.55 17.47
C ASN A 155 -7.57 -17.74 16.54
N VAL A 156 -6.63 -18.67 16.46
CA VAL A 156 -6.78 -19.87 15.63
C VAL A 156 -7.33 -20.99 16.51
N THR A 157 -8.56 -21.42 16.25
CA THR A 157 -9.21 -22.49 17.00
C THR A 157 -8.95 -23.85 16.36
N GLY A 158 -8.88 -24.91 17.17
CA GLY A 158 -8.83 -26.27 16.64
C GLY A 158 -10.12 -26.62 15.87
N VAL A 159 -10.04 -27.63 14.99
CA VAL A 159 -11.23 -28.18 14.33
C VAL A 159 -12.17 -28.73 15.41
N PRO A 160 -13.45 -28.28 15.49
CA PRO A 160 -14.40 -28.82 16.45
C PRO A 160 -14.53 -30.33 16.25
N ARG A 161 -14.29 -31.11 17.31
CA ARG A 161 -14.66 -32.53 17.32
C ARG A 161 -16.17 -32.59 17.60
N GLY A 162 -16.94 -32.83 16.54
CA GLY A 162 -18.36 -33.17 16.66
C GLY A 162 -18.58 -34.56 17.24
#